data_AF-A0A2E6YTZ3-F1
#
_entry.id   AF-A0A2E6YTZ3-F1
#
_cell.length_a   1.000
_cell.length_b   1.000
_cell.length_c   1.000
_cell.angle_alpha   90.00
_cell.angle_beta   90.00
_cell.angle_gamma   90.00
#
_symmetry.space_group_name_H-M   'P 1'
#
loop_
_entity.id
_entity.type
_entity.pdbx_description
1 polymer ?
#
loop_
_entity_poly.entity_id
_entity_poly.type
_entity_poly.pdbx_seq_one_letter_code
_entity_poly.pdbx_strand_id
1 'polypeptide(L)'
;MYFYDYETTFLAKGHKRREQQLLEVGIVRGRKAYKALVDPVRGHPIVPRLIELGQDPKRTLNFWTKLLAAKGLLNTAVRRKSLVEQAAAIDRVRGDFATPEEAIRGMVAFGEGTWVAHNGNAFDHPITKAHFERFNMTPKIEFKDSLPELRKMKLQSHSLGYVYKHLFGGVFRQHHALDDAIALQKICRHKKLFLHTPLTTIKGIGPKSEEILRKAGIRCVEDLKLWVLNHKEADFTFRVHHRKALAKRLFKMFKI
;
A
#
# COMPACT_ATOMS: atom_id res chain seq x y z
N MET A 1 3.21 0.91 10.71
CA MET A 1 2.61 1.07 9.37
C MET A 1 3.70 1.34 8.37
N TYR A 2 3.59 0.70 7.23
CA TYR A 2 4.42 0.88 6.05
C TYR A 2 3.50 1.35 4.93
N PHE A 3 3.93 2.33 4.15
CA PHE A 3 3.17 2.84 3.01
C PHE A 3 3.87 2.37 1.75
N TYR A 4 3.13 1.89 0.78
CA TYR A 4 3.71 1.29 -0.41
C TYR A 4 2.86 1.54 -1.65
N ASP A 5 3.50 1.42 -2.81
CA ASP A 5 2.90 1.57 -4.12
C ASP A 5 3.72 0.78 -5.16
N TYR A 6 3.14 0.56 -6.34
CA TYR A 6 3.80 -0.11 -7.46
C TYR A 6 3.62 0.63 -8.78
N GLU A 7 4.67 0.60 -9.59
CA GLU A 7 4.50 0.73 -11.04
C GLU A 7 4.51 -0.65 -11.67
N THR A 8 3.58 -0.91 -12.58
CA THR A 8 3.36 -2.25 -13.13
C THR A 8 3.38 -2.24 -14.65
N THR A 9 3.53 -3.42 -15.24
CA THR A 9 3.19 -3.65 -16.65
C THR A 9 1.71 -3.36 -16.90
N PHE A 10 1.23 -3.46 -18.14
CA PHE A 10 -0.20 -3.38 -18.46
C PHE A 10 -0.70 -4.76 -18.89
N LEU A 11 -1.88 -5.17 -18.43
CA LEU A 11 -2.48 -6.44 -18.83
C LEU A 11 -3.05 -6.38 -20.25
N ALA A 12 -2.91 -7.48 -20.98
CA ALA A 12 -3.68 -7.70 -22.19
C ALA A 12 -5.16 -7.98 -21.85
N LYS A 13 -6.04 -7.82 -22.84
CA LYS A 13 -7.48 -8.06 -22.68
C LYS A 13 -7.72 -9.51 -22.23
N GLY A 14 -8.53 -9.68 -21.18
CA GLY A 14 -8.91 -11.01 -20.66
C GLY A 14 -8.09 -11.46 -19.43
N HIS A 15 -6.95 -10.83 -19.14
CA HIS A 15 -6.16 -11.13 -17.95
C HIS A 15 -6.61 -10.35 -16.72
N LYS A 16 -6.33 -10.90 -15.54
CA LYS A 16 -6.76 -10.40 -14.24
C LYS A 16 -5.63 -9.71 -13.49
N ARG A 17 -5.98 -8.83 -12.54
CA ARG A 17 -5.03 -8.05 -11.72
C ARG A 17 -3.93 -8.89 -11.06
N ARG A 18 -4.24 -10.12 -10.67
CA ARG A 18 -3.27 -11.06 -10.05
C ARG A 18 -2.15 -11.49 -11.01
N GLU A 19 -2.34 -11.30 -12.31
CA GLU A 19 -1.38 -11.64 -13.37
C GLU A 19 -0.37 -10.51 -13.65
N GLN A 20 -0.61 -9.30 -13.15
CA GLN A 20 0.22 -8.13 -13.35
C GLN A 20 1.68 -8.39 -12.95
N GLN A 21 2.62 -7.80 -13.69
CA GLN A 21 4.05 -7.83 -13.35
C GLN A 21 4.52 -6.46 -12.88
N LEU A 22 5.60 -6.44 -12.11
CA LEU A 22 6.15 -5.24 -11.48
C LEU A 22 7.21 -4.59 -12.38
N LEU A 23 7.25 -3.25 -12.40
CA LEU A 23 8.29 -2.44 -13.06
C LEU A 23 9.06 -1.58 -12.04
N GLU A 24 8.41 -1.15 -10.97
CA GLU A 24 9.03 -0.48 -9.84
C GLU A 24 8.24 -0.79 -8.55
N VAL A 25 8.95 -0.95 -7.44
CA VAL A 25 8.36 -1.04 -6.11
C VAL A 25 8.87 0.09 -5.22
N GLY A 26 8.02 0.55 -4.31
CA GLY A 26 8.39 1.52 -3.28
C GLY A 26 7.66 1.23 -1.98
N ILE A 27 8.40 1.24 -0.86
CA ILE A 27 7.84 1.12 0.49
C ILE A 27 8.58 2.06 1.45
N VAL A 28 7.84 2.72 2.33
CA VAL A 28 8.37 3.74 3.26
C VAL A 28 7.82 3.58 4.67
N ARG A 29 8.67 3.84 5.66
CA ARG A 29 8.30 3.99 7.07
C ARG A 29 9.11 5.11 7.72
N GLY A 30 8.43 6.21 8.05
CA GLY A 30 9.07 7.40 8.58
C GLY A 30 10.04 7.99 7.56
N ARG A 31 11.32 8.04 7.91
CA ARG A 31 12.40 8.51 7.02
C ARG A 31 13.11 7.37 6.27
N LYS A 32 12.85 6.11 6.63
CA LYS A 32 13.45 4.95 5.97
C LYS A 32 12.59 4.54 4.77
N ALA A 33 13.23 4.07 3.71
CA ALA A 33 12.56 3.58 2.51
C ALA A 33 13.32 2.41 1.89
N TYR A 34 12.59 1.57 1.17
CA TYR A 34 13.12 0.61 0.21
C TYR A 34 12.45 0.86 -1.15
N LYS A 35 13.23 0.76 -2.22
CA LYS A 35 12.74 0.85 -3.60
C LYS A 35 13.60 -0.01 -4.51
N ALA A 36 13.00 -0.51 -5.58
CA ALA A 36 13.73 -1.21 -6.63
C ALA A 36 13.04 -1.01 -7.98
N LEU A 37 13.84 -0.84 -9.04
CA LEU A 37 13.39 -1.10 -10.41
C LEU A 37 13.36 -2.60 -10.62
N VAL A 38 12.37 -3.06 -11.39
CA VAL A 38 12.10 -4.48 -11.56
C VAL A 38 12.17 -4.85 -13.03
N ASP A 39 12.86 -5.95 -13.34
CA ASP A 39 12.77 -6.59 -14.64
C ASP A 39 11.63 -7.64 -14.64
N PRO A 40 10.45 -7.32 -15.20
CA PRO A 40 9.29 -8.20 -15.16
C PRO A 40 9.48 -9.51 -15.92
N VAL A 41 10.46 -9.57 -16.83
CA VAL A 41 10.69 -10.73 -17.68
C VAL A 41 11.97 -11.49 -17.33
N ARG A 42 12.67 -11.14 -16.24
CA ARG A 42 13.78 -11.92 -15.67
C ARG A 42 14.89 -12.26 -16.68
N GLY A 43 15.36 -11.27 -17.44
CA GLY A 43 16.41 -11.43 -18.45
C GLY A 43 15.95 -12.02 -19.78
N HIS A 44 14.74 -12.57 -19.88
CA HIS A 44 14.20 -13.06 -21.16
C HIS A 44 13.95 -11.90 -22.15
N PRO A 45 13.85 -12.19 -23.46
CA PRO A 45 13.46 -11.21 -24.46
C PRO A 45 12.13 -10.52 -24.10
N ILE A 46 12.15 -9.18 -24.04
CA ILE A 46 11.07 -8.39 -23.42
C ILE A 46 9.72 -8.62 -24.10
N VAL A 47 9.62 -8.42 -25.41
CA VAL A 47 8.32 -8.45 -26.11
C VAL A 47 7.68 -9.84 -26.07
N PRO A 48 8.36 -10.93 -26.47
CA PRO A 48 7.77 -12.28 -26.41
C PRO A 48 7.37 -12.66 -24.99
N ARG A 49 8.23 -12.38 -24.00
CA ARG A 49 7.95 -12.77 -22.63
C ARG A 49 6.80 -11.97 -22.02
N LEU A 50 6.63 -10.69 -22.36
CA LEU A 50 5.45 -9.93 -21.94
C LEU A 50 4.15 -10.54 -22.48
N ILE A 51 4.14 -11.01 -23.74
CA ILE A 51 2.98 -11.69 -24.33
C ILE A 51 2.67 -12.99 -23.59
N GLU A 52 3.68 -13.83 -23.35
CA GLU A 52 3.54 -15.08 -22.59
C GLU A 52 2.99 -14.86 -21.18
N LEU A 53 3.37 -13.75 -20.54
CA LEU A 53 2.90 -13.37 -19.21
C LEU A 53 1.51 -12.70 -19.22
N GLY A 54 0.84 -12.60 -20.36
CA GLY A 54 -0.48 -11.97 -20.47
C GLY A 54 -0.46 -10.44 -20.37
N GLN A 55 0.68 -9.82 -20.65
CA GLN A 55 0.87 -8.37 -20.62
C GLN A 55 0.73 -7.79 -22.03
N ASP A 56 0.23 -6.56 -22.13
CA ASP A 56 0.21 -5.75 -23.34
C ASP A 56 1.61 -5.13 -23.54
N PRO A 57 2.40 -5.58 -24.54
CA PRO A 57 3.77 -5.11 -24.70
C PRO A 57 3.84 -3.64 -25.10
N LYS A 58 2.90 -3.17 -25.92
CA LYS A 58 2.89 -1.79 -26.41
C LYS A 58 2.66 -0.80 -25.28
N ARG A 59 1.62 -1.03 -24.47
CA ARG A 59 1.30 -0.17 -23.33
C ARG A 59 2.39 -0.24 -22.26
N THR A 60 2.89 -1.44 -21.99
CA THR A 60 3.98 -1.67 -21.04
C THR A 60 5.25 -0.93 -21.44
N LEU A 61 5.74 -1.11 -22.67
CA LEU A 61 6.99 -0.49 -23.12
C LEU A 61 6.89 1.03 -23.21
N ASN A 62 5.76 1.58 -23.67
CA ASN A 62 5.55 3.02 -23.70
C ASN A 62 5.65 3.63 -22.29
N PHE A 63 5.03 2.97 -21.30
CA PHE A 63 5.09 3.42 -19.91
C PHE A 63 6.47 3.18 -19.28
N TRP A 64 7.07 2.02 -19.48
CA TRP A 64 8.38 1.68 -18.90
C TRP A 64 9.48 2.60 -19.44
N THR A 65 9.48 2.88 -20.76
CA THR A 65 10.36 3.89 -21.35
C THR A 65 10.12 5.27 -20.75
N LYS A 66 8.85 5.64 -20.50
CA LYS A 66 8.51 6.91 -19.84
C LYS A 66 9.11 6.99 -18.44
N LEU A 67 8.95 5.93 -17.65
CA LEU A 67 9.44 5.79 -16.28
C LEU A 67 10.97 5.87 -16.21
N LEU A 68 11.66 5.10 -17.04
CA LEU A 68 13.13 5.05 -17.06
C LEU A 68 13.75 6.36 -17.57
N ALA A 69 13.14 7.00 -18.57
CA ALA A 69 13.58 8.32 -19.02
C ALA A 69 13.42 9.39 -17.92
N ALA A 70 12.32 9.35 -17.15
CA ALA A 70 12.12 10.26 -16.02
C ALA A 70 13.09 10.02 -14.84
N LYS A 71 13.77 8.86 -14.82
CA LYS A 71 14.83 8.51 -13.87
C LYS A 71 16.24 8.77 -14.43
N GLY A 72 16.36 9.28 -15.66
CA GLY A 72 17.63 9.54 -16.30
C GLY A 72 18.35 8.30 -16.83
N LEU A 73 17.70 7.13 -16.82
CA LEU A 73 18.30 5.88 -17.32
C LEU A 73 18.20 5.74 -18.84
N LEU A 74 17.24 6.40 -19.46
CA LEU A 74 17.07 6.43 -20.91
C LEU A 74 16.98 7.86 -21.42
N ASN A 75 17.45 8.09 -22.65
CA ASN A 75 17.20 9.34 -23.35
C ASN A 75 15.70 9.49 -23.64
N THR A 76 15.15 10.70 -23.46
CA THR A 76 13.72 10.97 -23.69
C THR A 76 13.27 10.73 -25.13
N ALA A 77 14.18 10.78 -26.11
CA ALA A 77 13.92 10.46 -27.51
C ALA A 77 13.49 9.00 -27.74
N VAL A 78 13.87 8.06 -26.85
CA VAL A 78 13.50 6.64 -26.94
C VAL A 78 11.97 6.47 -26.94
N ARG A 79 11.23 7.37 -26.28
CA ARG A 79 9.76 7.36 -26.24
C ARG A 79 9.08 7.42 -27.61
N ARG A 80 9.77 7.93 -28.63
CA ARG A 80 9.23 8.10 -29.99
C ARG A 80 9.63 6.96 -30.92
N LYS A 81 10.45 6.03 -30.45
CA LYS A 81 10.96 4.91 -31.24
C LYS A 81 9.94 3.79 -31.37
N SER A 82 10.19 2.89 -32.32
CA SER A 82 9.40 1.68 -32.50
C SER A 82 9.45 0.78 -31.25
N LEU A 83 8.51 -0.16 -31.14
CA LEU A 83 8.42 -1.05 -29.99
C LEU A 83 9.70 -1.89 -29.77
N VAL A 84 10.28 -2.38 -30.87
CA VAL A 84 11.51 -3.19 -30.87
C VAL A 84 12.69 -2.34 -30.40
N GLU A 85 12.80 -1.11 -30.88
CA GLU A 85 13.87 -0.21 -30.46
C GLU A 85 13.72 0.24 -29.00
N GLN A 86 12.50 0.45 -28.52
CA GLN A 86 12.24 0.71 -27.09
C GLN A 86 12.68 -0.47 -26.24
N ALA A 87 12.29 -1.69 -26.60
CA ALA A 87 12.70 -2.91 -25.91
C ALA A 87 14.24 -3.04 -25.89
N ALA A 88 14.91 -2.86 -27.03
CA ALA A 88 16.37 -2.93 -27.11
C ALA A 88 17.07 -1.85 -26.26
N ALA A 89 16.48 -0.65 -26.13
CA ALA A 89 17.02 0.39 -25.27
C ALA A 89 16.88 0.04 -23.78
N ILE A 90 15.73 -0.50 -23.38
CA ILE A 90 15.50 -0.97 -22.00
C ILE A 90 16.43 -2.14 -21.67
N ASP A 91 16.65 -3.06 -22.62
CA ASP A 91 17.50 -4.23 -22.44
C ASP A 91 18.92 -3.88 -22.02
N ARG A 92 19.45 -2.75 -22.53
CA ARG A 92 20.79 -2.25 -22.20
C ARG A 92 20.94 -1.72 -20.78
N VAL A 93 19.85 -1.36 -20.11
CA VAL A 93 19.90 -0.69 -18.79
C VAL A 93 19.30 -1.52 -17.66
N ARG A 94 18.59 -2.61 -17.99
CA ARG A 94 17.88 -3.43 -17.00
C ARG A 94 18.74 -4.49 -16.31
N GLY A 95 20.03 -4.61 -16.66
CA GLY A 95 20.92 -5.64 -16.11
C GLY A 95 21.02 -5.62 -14.59
N ASP A 96 20.92 -4.44 -13.97
CA ASP A 96 20.98 -4.25 -12.52
C ASP A 96 19.58 -4.19 -11.85
N PHE A 97 18.51 -4.47 -12.60
CA PHE A 97 17.16 -4.42 -12.03
C PHE A 97 16.88 -5.68 -11.23
N ALA A 98 16.13 -5.55 -10.15
CA ALA A 98 15.70 -6.70 -9.36
C ALA A 98 14.75 -7.57 -10.16
N THR A 99 14.76 -8.87 -9.92
CA THR A 99 13.64 -9.74 -10.31
C THR A 99 12.39 -9.40 -9.48
N PRO A 100 11.18 -9.77 -9.93
CA PRO A 100 9.97 -9.54 -9.14
C PRO A 100 10.01 -10.21 -7.76
N GLU A 101 10.71 -11.33 -7.63
CA GLU A 101 10.89 -12.03 -6.36
C GLU A 101 11.81 -11.26 -5.42
N GLU A 102 12.97 -10.83 -5.88
CA GLU A 102 13.92 -10.03 -5.08
C GLU A 102 13.29 -8.72 -4.61
N ALA A 103 12.53 -8.05 -5.48
CA ALA A 103 11.83 -6.82 -5.14
C ALA A 103 10.81 -7.04 -4.00
N ILE A 104 9.98 -8.08 -4.11
CA ILE A 104 8.96 -8.40 -3.09
C ILE A 104 9.61 -8.88 -1.79
N ARG A 105 10.65 -9.72 -1.86
CA ARG A 105 11.42 -10.15 -0.67
C ARG A 105 12.10 -8.96 0.00
N GLY A 106 12.64 -8.03 -0.77
CA GLY A 106 13.22 -6.79 -0.25
C GLY A 106 12.22 -5.91 0.49
N MET A 107 10.99 -5.78 -0.02
CA MET A 107 9.92 -5.07 0.69
C MET A 107 9.50 -5.78 2.00
N VAL A 108 9.40 -7.10 1.99
CA VAL A 108 9.09 -7.88 3.21
C VAL A 108 10.21 -7.75 4.24
N ALA A 109 11.47 -7.86 3.81
CA ALA A 109 12.64 -7.66 4.65
C ALA A 109 12.73 -6.23 5.21
N PHE A 110 12.24 -5.24 4.46
CA PHE A 110 12.11 -3.86 4.95
C PHE A 110 11.14 -3.74 6.14
N GLY A 111 10.09 -4.57 6.16
CA GLY A 111 9.37 -4.87 7.39
C GLY A 111 7.94 -5.38 7.23
N GLU A 112 7.55 -6.24 8.17
CA GLU A 112 6.19 -6.78 8.31
C GLU A 112 5.31 -5.95 9.25
N GLY A 113 3.99 -6.18 9.18
CA GLY A 113 2.95 -5.48 9.95
C GLY A 113 1.89 -4.87 9.04
N THR A 114 1.38 -3.68 9.39
CA THR A 114 0.33 -3.03 8.60
C THR A 114 0.91 -2.33 7.36
N TRP A 115 0.55 -2.79 6.17
CA TRP A 115 0.91 -2.20 4.88
C TRP A 115 -0.28 -1.43 4.31
N VAL A 116 -0.05 -0.18 3.93
CA VAL A 116 -1.08 0.76 3.47
C VAL A 116 -0.80 1.16 2.03
N ALA A 117 -1.76 0.92 1.14
CA ALA A 117 -1.75 1.40 -0.24
C ALA A 117 -2.93 2.35 -0.52
N HIS A 118 -2.84 3.09 -1.62
CA HIS A 118 -3.92 3.96 -2.07
C HIS A 118 -4.73 3.26 -3.16
N ASN A 119 -6.01 3.01 -2.91
CA ASN A 119 -6.84 2.13 -3.75
C ASN A 119 -6.32 0.67 -3.77
N GLY A 120 -5.68 0.26 -2.67
CA GLY A 120 -4.98 -1.02 -2.58
C GLY A 120 -5.90 -2.23 -2.79
N ASN A 121 -7.16 -2.18 -2.36
CA ASN A 121 -8.08 -3.32 -2.53
C ASN A 121 -8.33 -3.65 -4.01
N ALA A 122 -8.36 -2.63 -4.87
CA ALA A 122 -8.62 -2.78 -6.30
C ALA A 122 -7.34 -3.02 -7.13
N PHE A 123 -6.17 -2.67 -6.59
CA PHE A 123 -4.91 -2.66 -7.35
C PHE A 123 -3.77 -3.41 -6.64
N ASP A 124 -3.14 -2.82 -5.61
CA ASP A 124 -1.90 -3.34 -5.03
C ASP A 124 -2.06 -4.63 -4.22
N HIS A 125 -3.15 -4.79 -3.48
CA HIS A 125 -3.37 -5.95 -2.61
C HIS A 125 -3.46 -7.24 -3.43
N PRO A 126 -4.29 -7.34 -4.51
CA PRO A 126 -4.32 -8.54 -5.35
C PRO A 126 -2.97 -8.88 -5.99
N ILE A 127 -2.21 -7.88 -6.43
CA ILE A 127 -0.87 -8.07 -7.03
C ILE A 127 0.10 -8.63 -6.00
N THR A 128 0.19 -7.99 -4.83
CA THR A 128 1.09 -8.40 -3.75
C THR A 128 0.79 -9.83 -3.30
N LYS A 129 -0.49 -10.16 -3.08
CA LYS A 129 -0.92 -11.50 -2.68
C LYS A 129 -0.58 -12.55 -3.73
N ALA A 130 -0.78 -12.24 -5.02
CA ALA A 130 -0.42 -13.15 -6.10
C ALA A 130 1.09 -13.41 -6.16
N HIS A 131 1.93 -12.40 -5.90
CA HIS A 131 3.37 -12.60 -5.79
C HIS A 131 3.77 -13.41 -4.56
N PHE A 132 3.13 -13.21 -3.40
CA PHE A 132 3.38 -14.06 -2.24
C PHE A 132 3.07 -15.53 -2.51
N GLU A 133 1.94 -15.82 -3.17
CA GLU A 133 1.60 -17.18 -3.57
C GLU A 133 2.62 -17.75 -4.56
N ARG A 134 2.99 -17.00 -5.61
CA ARG A 134 3.98 -17.43 -6.63
C ARG A 134 5.34 -17.75 -6.02
N PHE A 135 5.75 -17.03 -4.99
CA PHE A 135 7.06 -17.17 -4.36
C PHE A 135 7.02 -17.99 -3.06
N ASN A 136 5.89 -18.64 -2.77
CA ASN A 136 5.66 -19.44 -1.56
C ASN A 136 6.00 -18.68 -0.27
N MET A 137 5.57 -17.42 -0.17
CA MET A 137 5.79 -16.54 0.97
C MET A 137 4.53 -16.39 1.82
N THR A 138 4.69 -16.38 3.14
CA THR A 138 3.60 -16.19 4.12
C THR A 138 3.91 -15.09 5.16
N PRO A 139 4.25 -13.86 4.71
CA PRO A 139 4.60 -12.77 5.63
C PRO A 139 3.40 -12.33 6.47
N LYS A 140 3.64 -11.86 7.70
CA LYS A 140 2.59 -11.38 8.62
C LYS A 140 2.22 -9.94 8.28
N ILE A 141 1.50 -9.77 7.17
CA ILE A 141 1.07 -8.46 6.66
C ILE A 141 -0.43 -8.25 6.83
N GLU A 142 -0.79 -7.12 7.41
CA GLU A 142 -2.16 -6.61 7.44
C GLU A 142 -2.31 -5.52 6.37
N PHE A 143 -3.08 -5.78 5.32
CA PHE A 143 -3.32 -4.80 4.26
C PHE A 143 -4.41 -3.79 4.66
N LYS A 144 -4.16 -2.50 4.40
CA LYS A 144 -5.12 -1.41 4.56
C LYS A 144 -5.21 -0.58 3.28
N ASP A 145 -6.44 -0.25 2.89
CA ASP A 145 -6.70 0.65 1.78
C ASP A 145 -7.07 2.03 2.30
N SER A 146 -6.32 3.05 1.90
CA SER A 146 -6.60 4.45 2.29
C SER A 146 -7.78 5.08 1.56
N LEU A 147 -8.17 4.57 0.39
CA LEU A 147 -9.18 5.23 -0.44
C LEU A 147 -10.56 5.36 0.24
N PRO A 148 -11.10 4.33 0.92
CA PRO A 148 -12.37 4.46 1.65
C PRO A 148 -12.34 5.53 2.75
N GLU A 149 -11.21 5.66 3.45
CA GLU A 149 -11.03 6.69 4.48
C GLU A 149 -10.97 8.09 3.87
N LEU A 150 -10.25 8.24 2.76
CA LEU A 150 -10.12 9.52 2.06
C LEU A 150 -11.43 9.96 1.39
N ARG A 151 -12.28 9.02 0.94
CA ARG A 151 -13.61 9.32 0.38
C ARG A 151 -14.55 10.04 1.36
N LYS A 152 -14.30 9.93 2.67
CA LYS A 152 -15.07 10.66 3.69
C LYS A 152 -14.89 12.17 3.60
N MET A 153 -13.85 12.66 2.92
CA MET A 153 -13.61 14.08 2.68
C MET A 153 -14.54 14.69 1.61
N LYS A 154 -15.32 13.89 0.87
CA LYS A 154 -16.27 14.34 -0.16
C LYS A 154 -15.65 15.30 -1.19
N LEU A 155 -14.47 14.95 -1.71
CA LEU A 155 -13.79 15.70 -2.75
C LEU A 155 -14.31 15.33 -4.15
N GLN A 156 -14.08 16.20 -5.14
CA GLN A 156 -14.41 15.93 -6.54
C GLN A 156 -13.66 14.70 -7.10
N SER A 157 -12.40 14.51 -6.67
CA SER A 157 -11.59 13.34 -6.98
C SER A 157 -10.87 12.88 -5.72
N HIS A 158 -10.59 11.58 -5.67
CA HIS A 158 -9.87 10.95 -4.57
C HIS A 158 -8.58 10.28 -5.05
N SER A 159 -8.09 10.61 -6.25
CA SER A 159 -6.75 10.17 -6.67
C SER A 159 -5.69 10.76 -5.73
N LEU A 160 -4.60 10.02 -5.55
CA LEU A 160 -3.54 10.40 -4.62
C LEU A 160 -3.02 11.81 -4.88
N GLY A 161 -2.73 12.16 -6.14
CA GLY A 161 -2.31 13.50 -6.55
C GLY A 161 -3.32 14.60 -6.22
N TYR A 162 -4.62 14.33 -6.44
CA TYR A 162 -5.67 15.30 -6.16
C TYR A 162 -5.80 15.54 -4.65
N VAL A 163 -5.85 14.47 -3.86
CA VAL A 163 -5.90 14.55 -2.39
C VAL A 163 -4.68 15.28 -1.84
N TYR A 164 -3.48 14.96 -2.35
CA TYR A 164 -2.25 15.61 -1.93
C TYR A 164 -2.27 17.11 -2.20
N LYS A 165 -2.65 17.51 -3.42
CA LYS A 165 -2.76 18.93 -3.81
C LYS A 165 -3.80 19.66 -2.97
N HIS A 166 -4.94 19.05 -2.72
CA HIS A 166 -5.98 19.64 -1.87
C HIS A 166 -5.49 19.89 -0.43
N LEU A 167 -4.71 18.96 0.13
CA LEU A 167 -4.25 19.08 1.52
C LEU A 167 -3.01 19.96 1.71
N PHE A 168 -2.15 20.06 0.70
CA PHE A 168 -0.83 20.69 0.86
C PHE A 168 -0.54 21.79 -0.16
N GLY A 169 -1.47 22.09 -1.08
CA GLY A 169 -1.32 23.11 -2.13
C GLY A 169 -0.31 22.80 -3.24
N GLY A 170 0.56 21.80 -3.04
CA GLY A 170 1.63 21.42 -3.97
C GLY A 170 1.38 20.15 -4.77
N VAL A 171 2.33 19.82 -5.66
CA VAL A 171 2.38 18.55 -6.40
C VAL A 171 3.56 17.71 -5.92
N PHE A 172 3.55 16.43 -6.26
CA PHE A 172 4.70 15.54 -6.12
C PHE A 172 4.91 14.77 -7.43
N ARG A 173 6.02 14.05 -7.53
CA ARG A 173 6.37 13.29 -8.73
C ARG A 173 5.54 12.00 -8.80
N GLN A 174 4.34 12.10 -9.36
CA GLN A 174 3.43 10.97 -9.54
C GLN A 174 3.98 9.94 -10.55
N HIS A 175 3.50 8.70 -10.41
CA HIS A 175 3.92 7.54 -11.22
C HIS A 175 5.36 7.10 -10.95
N HIS A 176 5.77 7.25 -9.70
CA HIS A 176 7.00 6.69 -9.17
C HIS A 176 6.69 6.09 -7.81
N ALA A 177 6.75 4.77 -7.73
CA ALA A 177 6.24 4.01 -6.59
C ALA A 177 6.68 4.56 -5.21
N LEU A 178 7.95 4.93 -5.03
CA LEU A 178 8.40 5.48 -3.75
C LEU A 178 7.86 6.90 -3.48
N ASP A 179 7.78 7.75 -4.50
CA ASP A 179 7.29 9.12 -4.36
C ASP A 179 5.79 9.10 -3.99
N ASP A 180 5.02 8.22 -4.63
CA ASP A 180 3.61 7.94 -4.32
C ASP A 180 3.45 7.39 -2.89
N ALA A 181 4.27 6.41 -2.47
CA ALA A 181 4.27 5.89 -1.11
C ALA A 181 4.59 6.97 -0.04
N ILE A 182 5.54 7.86 -0.31
CA ILE A 182 5.88 9.00 0.57
C ILE A 182 4.72 9.99 0.66
N ALA A 183 4.09 10.31 -0.48
CA ALA A 183 2.93 11.19 -0.53
C ALA A 183 1.77 10.60 0.29
N LEU A 184 1.49 9.31 0.14
CA LEU A 184 0.49 8.59 0.92
C LEU A 184 0.81 8.61 2.42
N GLN A 185 2.06 8.35 2.81
CA GLN A 185 2.48 8.45 4.21
C GLN A 185 2.18 9.84 4.79
N LYS A 186 2.48 10.90 4.03
CA LYS A 186 2.24 12.28 4.46
C LYS A 186 0.74 12.56 4.65
N ILE A 187 -0.09 12.11 3.70
CA ILE A 187 -1.55 12.22 3.77
C ILE A 187 -2.10 11.49 5.00
N CYS A 188 -1.75 10.21 5.16
CA CYS A 188 -2.24 9.40 6.28
C CYS A 188 -1.80 9.98 7.63
N ARG A 189 -0.57 10.49 7.75
CA ARG A 189 -0.11 11.16 8.98
C ARG A 189 -0.87 12.45 9.26
N HIS A 190 -1.06 13.31 8.25
CA HIS A 190 -1.79 14.56 8.41
C HIS A 190 -3.25 14.33 8.80
N LYS A 191 -3.90 13.32 8.21
CA LYS A 191 -5.30 12.94 8.50
C LYS A 191 -5.45 11.96 9.66
N LYS A 192 -4.34 11.57 10.30
CA LYS A 192 -4.31 10.55 11.36
C LYS A 192 -5.01 9.24 10.97
N LEU A 193 -4.96 8.89 9.68
CA LEU A 193 -5.55 7.66 9.18
C LEU A 193 -4.82 6.46 9.74
N PHE A 194 -5.58 5.46 10.19
CA PHE A 194 -5.05 4.21 10.76
C PHE A 194 -4.12 4.42 11.96
N LEU A 195 -4.03 5.65 12.50
CA LEU A 195 -3.44 5.88 13.80
C LEU A 195 -4.44 5.41 14.82
N HIS A 196 -4.16 4.23 15.37
CA HIS A 196 -4.88 3.69 16.50
C HIS A 196 -4.69 4.61 17.70
N THR A 197 -5.80 5.15 18.20
CA THR A 197 -5.77 5.91 19.44
C THR A 197 -5.51 4.91 20.58
N PRO A 198 -4.45 5.08 21.39
CA PRO A 198 -4.16 4.18 22.50
C PRO A 198 -5.36 4.08 23.44
N LEU A 199 -5.68 2.87 23.89
CA LEU A 199 -6.79 2.63 24.81
C LEU A 199 -6.64 3.43 26.11
N THR A 200 -5.39 3.68 26.51
CA THR A 200 -5.01 4.46 27.69
C THR A 200 -5.36 5.95 27.63
N THR A 201 -5.77 6.47 26.46
CA THR A 201 -6.33 7.82 26.37
C THR A 201 -7.72 7.93 27.00
N ILE A 202 -8.44 6.81 27.14
CA ILE A 202 -9.72 6.77 27.85
C ILE A 202 -9.45 6.70 29.34
N LYS A 203 -9.91 7.72 30.06
CA LYS A 203 -9.87 7.76 31.54
C LYS A 203 -10.37 6.42 32.10
N GLY A 204 -9.60 5.82 33.01
CA GLY A 204 -9.93 4.53 33.65
C GLY A 204 -9.53 3.28 32.87
N ILE A 205 -8.91 3.41 31.70
CA ILE A 205 -8.15 2.32 31.07
C ILE A 205 -6.66 2.57 31.34
N GLY A 206 -6.10 1.87 32.33
CA GLY A 206 -4.65 1.86 32.58
C GLY A 206 -3.94 0.74 31.80
N PRO A 207 -2.61 0.62 31.88
CA PRO A 207 -1.82 -0.37 31.14
C PRO A 207 -2.31 -1.82 31.32
N LYS A 208 -2.68 -2.22 32.55
CA LYS A 208 -3.23 -3.55 32.83
C LYS A 208 -4.58 -3.80 32.14
N SER A 209 -5.47 -2.80 32.14
CA SER A 209 -6.76 -2.89 31.45
C SER A 209 -6.59 -2.93 29.93
N GLU A 210 -5.65 -2.16 29.39
CA GLU A 210 -5.29 -2.18 27.97
C GLU A 210 -4.79 -3.56 27.55
N GLU A 211 -3.95 -4.23 28.34
CA GLU A 211 -3.47 -5.57 28.03
C GLU A 211 -4.62 -6.60 27.95
N ILE A 212 -5.58 -6.53 28.87
CA ILE A 212 -6.75 -7.41 28.88
C ILE A 212 -7.62 -7.19 27.63
N LEU A 213 -7.86 -5.92 27.27
CA LEU A 213 -8.63 -5.58 26.07
C LEU A 213 -7.91 -6.03 24.79
N ARG A 214 -6.58 -5.85 24.71
CA ARG A 214 -5.76 -6.33 23.59
C ARG A 214 -5.80 -7.84 23.43
N LYS A 215 -5.76 -8.59 24.53
CA LYS A 215 -5.93 -10.06 24.53
C LYS A 215 -7.31 -10.48 24.02
N ALA A 216 -8.33 -9.65 24.22
CA ALA A 216 -9.66 -9.86 23.68
C ALA A 216 -9.85 -9.31 22.25
N GLY A 217 -8.77 -8.90 21.57
CA GLY A 217 -8.82 -8.40 20.19
C GLY A 217 -9.14 -6.91 20.06
N ILE A 218 -9.34 -6.18 21.17
CA ILE A 218 -9.59 -4.74 21.17
C ILE A 218 -8.25 -4.02 21.35
N ARG A 219 -7.68 -3.46 20.28
CA ARG A 219 -6.30 -2.95 20.29
C ARG A 219 -6.19 -1.44 20.44
N CYS A 220 -7.28 -0.72 20.17
CA CYS A 220 -7.34 0.73 20.17
C CYS A 220 -8.72 1.27 20.56
N VAL A 221 -8.85 2.58 20.75
CA VAL A 221 -10.14 3.22 21.04
C VAL A 221 -11.14 2.99 19.92
N GLU A 222 -10.70 2.96 18.67
CA GLU A 222 -11.58 2.72 17.52
C GLU A 222 -12.18 1.30 17.55
N ASP A 223 -11.37 0.29 17.87
CA ASP A 223 -11.84 -1.09 18.09
C ASP A 223 -12.80 -1.15 19.28
N LEU A 224 -12.48 -0.44 20.37
CA LEU A 224 -13.32 -0.42 21.56
C LEU A 224 -14.66 0.27 21.28
N LYS A 225 -14.66 1.35 20.51
CA LYS A 225 -15.87 2.03 20.05
C LYS A 225 -16.72 1.09 19.19
N LEU A 226 -16.11 0.41 18.21
CA LEU A 226 -16.81 -0.54 17.35
C LEU A 226 -17.39 -1.71 18.17
N TRP A 227 -16.62 -2.22 19.12
CA TRP A 227 -17.08 -3.26 20.04
C TRP A 227 -18.30 -2.77 20.83
N VAL A 228 -18.23 -1.58 21.45
CA VAL A 228 -19.33 -1.00 22.23
C VAL A 228 -20.59 -0.77 21.39
N LEU A 229 -20.44 -0.31 20.14
CA LEU A 229 -21.57 -0.09 19.24
C LEU A 229 -22.32 -1.40 18.92
N ASN A 230 -21.59 -2.51 18.80
CA ASN A 230 -22.15 -3.82 18.41
C ASN A 230 -22.59 -4.71 19.59
N HIS A 231 -22.38 -4.28 20.83
CA HIS A 231 -22.70 -5.07 22.02
C HIS A 231 -23.62 -4.30 22.97
N LYS A 232 -24.15 -4.96 24.01
CA LYS A 232 -24.89 -4.37 25.13
C LYS A 232 -23.94 -4.15 26.31
N GLU A 233 -24.30 -3.26 27.25
CA GLU A 233 -23.46 -2.98 28.43
C GLU A 233 -23.22 -4.25 29.27
N ALA A 234 -24.22 -5.14 29.34
CA ALA A 234 -24.14 -6.42 30.03
C ALA A 234 -23.07 -7.37 29.43
N ASP A 235 -22.73 -7.21 28.14
CA ASP A 235 -21.74 -8.04 27.46
C ASP A 235 -20.30 -7.64 27.83
N PHE A 236 -20.11 -6.49 28.50
CA PHE A 236 -18.80 -6.00 28.91
C PHE A 236 -18.27 -6.79 30.12
N THR A 237 -17.80 -8.01 29.84
CA THR A 237 -17.36 -9.00 30.83
C THR A 237 -15.85 -9.00 31.08
N PHE A 238 -15.09 -8.10 30.44
CA PHE A 238 -13.64 -7.98 30.60
C PHE A 238 -13.24 -7.78 32.07
N ARG A 239 -12.20 -8.50 32.51
CA ARG A 239 -11.70 -8.48 33.90
C ARG A 239 -10.85 -7.23 34.20
N VAL A 240 -11.39 -6.05 33.91
CA VAL A 240 -10.71 -4.76 34.09
C VAL A 240 -11.10 -4.08 35.40
N HIS A 241 -10.21 -3.22 35.92
CA HIS A 241 -10.46 -2.48 37.16
C HIS A 241 -11.69 -1.57 37.04
N HIS A 242 -12.53 -1.52 38.09
CA HIS A 242 -13.82 -0.83 38.09
C HIS A 242 -14.72 -1.16 36.88
N ARG A 243 -14.76 -2.43 36.44
CA ARG A 243 -15.48 -2.91 35.25
C ARG A 243 -16.84 -2.25 35.02
N LYS A 244 -17.74 -2.29 36.01
CA LYS A 244 -19.11 -1.74 35.88
C LYS A 244 -19.10 -0.24 35.57
N ALA A 245 -18.27 0.53 36.28
CA ALA A 245 -18.17 1.98 36.08
C ALA A 245 -17.51 2.32 34.74
N LEU A 246 -16.49 1.55 34.32
CA LEU A 246 -15.86 1.71 33.02
C LEU A 246 -16.84 1.38 31.87
N ALA A 247 -17.57 0.26 31.96
CA ALA A 247 -18.58 -0.13 30.99
C ALA A 247 -19.63 0.97 30.81
N LYS A 248 -20.28 1.39 31.90
CA LYS A 248 -21.29 2.46 31.88
C LYS A 248 -20.77 3.75 31.23
N ARG A 249 -19.53 4.15 31.53
CA ARG A 249 -18.89 5.32 30.91
C ARG A 249 -18.65 5.12 29.41
N LEU A 250 -18.13 3.97 29.00
CA LEU A 250 -17.83 3.69 27.58
C LEU A 250 -19.11 3.66 26.74
N PHE A 251 -20.15 3.01 27.25
CA PHE A 251 -21.46 2.94 26.58
C PHE A 251 -22.13 4.32 26.52
N LYS A 252 -22.05 5.11 27.60
CA LYS A 252 -22.46 6.52 27.56
C LYS A 252 -21.62 7.34 26.58
N MET A 253 -20.32 7.10 26.46
CA MET A 253 -19.43 7.89 25.60
C MET A 253 -19.65 7.63 24.10
N PHE A 254 -19.99 6.39 23.72
CA PHE A 254 -19.99 5.97 22.31
C PHE A 254 -21.36 5.68 21.71
N LYS A 255 -22.43 5.54 22.51
CA LYS A 255 -23.81 5.33 22.03
C LYS A 255 -24.69 6.60 22.07
N ILE A 256 -24.10 7.76 22.34
CA ILE A 256 -24.78 9.06 22.16
C ILE A 256 -24.66 9.46 20.70
#